data_AF-A0A519E1Y1-F1
#
_entry.id   AF-A0A519E1Y1-F1
#
_cell.length_a   1.000
_cell.length_b   1.000
_cell.length_c   1.000
_cell.angle_alpha   90.00
_cell.angle_beta   90.00
_cell.angle_gamma   90.00
#
_symmetry.space_group_name_H-M   'P 1'
#
loop_
_entity.id
_entity.type
_entity.pdbx_description
1 polymer ?
#
loop_
_entity_poly.entity_id
_entity_poly.type
_entity_poly.pdbx_seq_one_letter_code
_entity_poly.pdbx_strand_id
1 'polypeptide(L)'
;MAACSGEPSENDLEKMVQSSVRQVNVQMGSLGSKTKAELHGLKKLGCKSDAANAYLCDIEVDATHPLTGRNKTVSRVRTIKGSDGWVATP
;
A
#
# COMPACT_ATOMS: atom_id res chain seq x y z
N MET A 1 -13.78 15.03 -19.07
CA MET A 1 -13.56 15.81 -17.83
C MET A 1 -12.52 15.10 -16.99
N ALA A 2 -11.44 15.78 -16.62
CA ALA A 2 -10.36 15.22 -15.84
C ALA A 2 -10.83 14.87 -14.42
N ALA A 3 -10.90 13.59 -14.07
CA ALA A 3 -10.97 13.11 -12.68
C ALA A 3 -9.60 13.25 -11.97
N CYS A 4 -8.81 14.25 -12.37
CA CYS A 4 -7.46 14.48 -11.87
C CYS A 4 -7.57 15.42 -10.67
N SER A 5 -7.34 14.90 -9.46
CA SER A 5 -6.89 15.60 -8.22
C SER A 5 -7.46 14.97 -6.94
N GLY A 6 -8.41 14.05 -7.08
CA GLY A 6 -9.15 13.49 -5.95
C GLY A 6 -8.48 12.27 -5.33
N GLU A 7 -8.22 11.23 -6.11
CA GLU A 7 -7.78 9.92 -5.64
C GLU A 7 -6.26 9.76 -5.58
N PRO A 8 -5.73 8.85 -4.74
CA PRO A 8 -4.29 8.55 -4.73
C PRO A 8 -3.84 7.93 -6.05
N SER A 9 -2.68 8.36 -6.52
CA SER A 9 -2.04 7.78 -7.71
C SER A 9 -1.49 6.39 -7.36
N GLU A 10 -1.23 5.56 -8.37
CA GLU A 10 -0.57 4.27 -8.15
C GLU A 10 0.80 4.44 -7.46
N ASN A 11 1.56 5.46 -7.84
CA ASN A 11 2.83 5.80 -7.19
C ASN A 11 2.68 6.23 -5.71
N ASP A 12 1.56 6.87 -5.35
CA ASP A 12 1.27 7.22 -3.95
C ASP A 12 0.97 5.97 -3.14
N LEU A 13 0.16 5.06 -3.71
CA LEU A 13 -0.17 3.77 -3.13
C LEU A 13 1.07 2.88 -2.98
N GLU A 14 1.95 2.84 -4.00
CA GLU A 14 3.20 2.10 -3.96
C GLU A 14 4.12 2.60 -2.85
N LYS A 15 4.36 3.91 -2.76
CA LYS A 15 5.18 4.49 -1.69
C LYS A 15 4.63 4.18 -0.30
N MET A 16 3.31 4.25 -0.15
CA MET A 16 2.61 3.94 1.10
C MET A 16 2.82 2.47 1.49
N VAL A 17 2.56 1.53 0.58
CA VAL A 17 2.76 0.09 0.82
C VAL A 17 4.24 -0.24 1.03
N GLN A 18 5.14 0.35 0.25
CA GLN A 18 6.57 0.17 0.39
C GLN A 18 7.08 0.67 1.75
N SER A 19 6.51 1.76 2.27
CA SER A 19 6.79 2.24 3.62
C SER A 19 6.35 1.23 4.69
N SER A 20 5.15 0.66 4.55
CA SER A 20 4.68 -0.42 5.43
C SER A 20 5.59 -1.65 5.38
N VAL A 21 6.01 -2.09 4.19
CA VAL A 21 6.95 -3.21 4.01
C VAL A 21 8.30 -2.92 4.69
N ARG A 22 8.83 -1.70 4.53
CA ARG A 22 10.06 -1.28 5.23
C ARG A 22 9.89 -1.32 6.75
N GLN A 23 8.78 -0.82 7.27
CA GLN A 23 8.50 -0.83 8.71
C GLN A 23 8.43 -2.26 9.25
N VAL A 24 7.73 -3.17 8.54
CA VAL A 24 7.69 -4.60 8.87
C VAL A 24 9.10 -5.19 8.87
N ASN A 25 9.92 -4.88 7.87
CA ASN A 25 11.31 -5.36 7.80
C ASN A 25 12.19 -4.85 8.93
N VAL A 26 12.05 -3.59 9.34
CA VAL A 26 12.78 -3.03 10.48
C VAL A 26 12.38 -3.76 11.76
N GLN A 27 11.07 -3.97 11.96
CA GLN A 27 10.56 -4.72 13.10
C GLN A 27 11.05 -6.17 13.10
N MET A 28 10.95 -6.89 11.99
CA MET A 28 11.44 -8.26 11.85
C MET A 28 12.97 -8.37 12.01
N GLY A 29 13.71 -7.38 11.51
CA GLY A 29 15.15 -7.27 11.68
C GLY A 29 15.55 -7.08 13.15
N SER A 30 14.79 -6.27 13.91
CA SER A 30 15.01 -6.11 15.36
C SER A 30 14.75 -7.40 16.16
N LEU A 31 13.92 -8.30 15.62
CA LEU A 31 13.66 -9.64 16.17
C LEU A 31 14.69 -10.69 15.71
N GLY A 32 15.74 -10.29 14.98
CA GLY A 32 16.80 -11.20 14.51
C GLY A 32 16.40 -12.06 13.30
N SER A 33 15.26 -11.78 12.65
CA SER A 33 14.85 -12.52 11.46
C SER A 33 15.68 -12.12 10.25
N LYS A 34 16.27 -13.11 9.56
CA LYS A 34 17.02 -12.90 8.31
C LYS A 34 16.12 -12.79 7.07
N THR A 35 14.86 -13.18 7.19
CA THR A 35 13.86 -13.10 6.13
C THR A 35 13.21 -11.72 6.10
N LYS A 36 13.16 -11.13 4.90
CA LYS A 36 12.59 -9.81 4.65
C LYS A 36 11.38 -9.94 3.74
N ALA A 37 10.37 -9.11 3.99
CA ALA A 37 9.32 -8.86 3.03
C ALA A 37 9.85 -7.97 1.89
N GLU A 38 9.44 -8.24 0.66
CA GLU A 38 9.87 -7.48 -0.51
C GLU A 38 8.65 -7.15 -1.38
N LEU A 39 8.50 -5.89 -1.75
CA LEU A 39 7.46 -5.46 -2.69
C LEU A 39 8.04 -5.53 -4.11
N HIS A 40 7.47 -6.38 -4.96
CA HIS A 40 7.85 -6.51 -6.37
C HIS A 40 7.06 -5.56 -7.26
N GLY A 41 5.82 -5.28 -6.88
CA GLY A 41 4.98 -4.33 -7.60
C GLY A 41 3.64 -4.10 -6.93
N LEU A 42 3.06 -2.96 -7.25
CA LEU A 42 1.70 -2.61 -6.88
C LEU A 42 0.93 -2.21 -8.13
N LYS A 43 -0.28 -2.74 -8.27
CA LYS A 43 -1.19 -2.37 -9.34
C LYS A 43 -2.49 -1.85 -8.75
N LYS A 44 -2.87 -0.65 -9.14
CA LYS A 44 -4.17 -0.08 -8.79
C LYS A 44 -5.25 -0.71 -9.67
N LEU A 45 -6.20 -1.41 -9.05
CA LEU A 45 -7.34 -2.00 -9.74
C LEU A 45 -8.47 -0.98 -9.89
N GLY A 46 -8.68 -0.15 -8.86
CA GLY A 46 -9.62 0.96 -8.89
C GLY A 46 -9.71 1.64 -7.53
N CYS A 47 -10.18 2.88 -7.50
CA CYS A 47 -10.51 3.57 -6.24
C CYS A 47 -11.94 4.11 -6.31
N LYS A 48 -12.64 4.04 -5.19
CA LYS A 48 -13.95 4.64 -4.99
C LYS A 48 -13.85 5.70 -3.92
N SER A 49 -14.48 6.86 -4.13
CA SER A 49 -14.61 7.85 -3.06
C SER A 49 -15.46 7.26 -1.92
N ASP A 50 -14.91 7.33 -0.71
CA ASP A 50 -15.53 6.90 0.55
C ASP A 50 -16.05 8.09 1.35
N ALA A 51 -15.31 9.20 1.33
CA ALA A 51 -15.70 10.48 1.89
C ALA A 51 -15.00 11.63 1.14
N ALA A 52 -15.26 12.89 1.53
CA ALA A 52 -14.71 14.09 0.88
C ALA A 52 -13.19 14.02 0.64
N ASN A 53 -12.43 13.44 1.57
CA ASN A 53 -10.98 13.27 1.48
C ASN A 53 -10.53 11.81 1.66
N ALA A 54 -11.44 10.84 1.50
CA ALA A 54 -11.15 9.43 1.70
C ALA A 54 -11.54 8.61 0.48
N TYR A 55 -10.70 7.62 0.15
CA TYR A 55 -10.88 6.70 -0.97
C TYR A 55 -10.68 5.27 -0.49
N LEU A 56 -11.51 4.36 -0.98
CA LEU A 56 -11.31 2.92 -0.88
C LEU A 56 -10.70 2.44 -2.19
N CYS A 57 -9.44 2.03 -2.13
CA CYS A 57 -8.70 1.56 -3.29
C CYS A 57 -8.52 0.05 -3.23
N ASP A 58 -8.91 -0.62 -4.31
CA ASP A 58 -8.56 -2.01 -4.55
C ASP A 58 -7.20 -2.04 -5.26
N ILE A 59 -6.22 -2.66 -4.61
CA ILE A 59 -4.85 -2.78 -5.11
C ILE A 59 -4.46 -4.26 -5.18
N GLU A 60 -3.78 -4.64 -6.25
CA GLU A 60 -3.05 -5.90 -6.32
C GLU A 60 -1.61 -5.64 -5.89
N VAL A 61 -1.16 -6.36 -4.88
CA VAL A 61 0.18 -6.28 -4.32
C VAL A 61 0.91 -7.58 -4.66
N ASP A 62 2.01 -7.47 -5.38
CA ASP A 62 2.96 -8.55 -5.62
C ASP A 62 4.10 -8.42 -4.61
N ALA A 63 4.12 -9.28 -3.60
CA ALA A 63 5.12 -9.22 -2.55
C ALA A 63 5.64 -10.60 -2.16
N THR A 64 6.92 -10.66 -1.78
CA THR A 64 7.50 -11.79 -1.06
C THR A 64 7.24 -11.62 0.41
N HIS A 65 6.62 -12.61 1.04
CA HIS A 65 6.45 -12.69 2.48
C HIS A 65 7.44 -13.72 3.08
N PRO A 66 7.99 -13.45 4.28
CA PRO A 66 8.94 -14.33 4.97
C PRO A 66 8.50 -15.79 5.17
N LEU A 67 7.19 -16.03 5.28
CA LEU A 67 6.63 -17.35 5.62
C LEU A 67 5.99 -18.06 4.44
N THR A 68 5.39 -17.31 3.51
CA THR A 68 4.56 -17.86 2.41
C THR A 68 5.20 -17.71 1.03
N GLY A 69 6.37 -17.05 0.92
CA GLY A 69 7.02 -16.80 -0.35
C GLY A 69 6.38 -15.65 -1.13
N ARG A 70 6.65 -15.59 -2.44
CA ARG A 70 6.10 -14.56 -3.33
C ARG A 70 4.68 -14.90 -3.75
N ASN A 71 3.76 -13.97 -3.55
CA ASN A 71 2.39 -14.10 -3.99
C ASN A 71 1.79 -12.75 -4.36
N LYS A 72 0.77 -12.80 -5.22
CA LYS A 72 -0.06 -11.65 -5.55
C LYS A 72 -1.32 -11.70 -4.72
N THR A 73 -1.64 -10.59 -4.06
CA THR A 73 -2.83 -10.48 -3.23
C THR A 73 -3.60 -9.23 -3.59
N VAL A 74 -4.91 -9.36 -3.79
CA VAL A 74 -5.79 -8.20 -3.92
C VAL A 74 -6.22 -7.77 -2.54
N SER A 75 -5.91 -6.53 -2.19
CA SER A 75 -6.24 -5.93 -0.90
C SER A 75 -7.02 -4.63 -1.13
N ARG A 76 -8.03 -4.42 -0.29
CA ARG A 76 -8.74 -3.14 -0.22
C ARG A 76 -8.10 -2.27 0.85
N VAL A 77 -7.62 -1.10 0.48
CA VAL A 77 -7.01 -0.12 1.38
C VAL A 77 -7.86 1.15 1.40
N ARG A 78 -8.22 1.59 2.61
CA ARG A 78 -8.80 2.92 2.81
C ARG A 78 -7.68 3.93 2.94
N THR A 79 -7.71 4.97 2.12
CA THR A 79 -6.72 6.04 2.14
C THR A 79 -7.38 7.38 2.42
N ILE A 80 -6.76 8.21 3.24
CA ILE A 80 -7.21 9.56 3.52
C ILE A 80 -6.12 10.55 3.10
N LYS A 81 -6.51 11.65 2.46
CA LYS A 81 -5.60 12.75 2.13
C LYS A 81 -5.30 13.57 3.39
N GLY A 82 -4.11 13.40 3.93
CA GLY A 82 -3.57 14.21 5.03
C GLY A 82 -2.75 15.41 4.53
N SER A 83 -2.23 16.20 5.46
CA SER A 83 -1.43 17.40 5.19
C SER A 83 -0.12 17.09 4.45
N ASP A 84 0.50 15.95 4.75
CA ASP A 84 1.81 15.51 4.20
C ASP A 84 1.67 14.46 3.08
N GLY A 85 0.45 14.10 2.69
CA GLY A 85 0.19 13.12 1.65
C GLY A 85 -0.90 12.10 2.00
N TRP A 86 -0.92 10.99 1.27
CA TRP A 86 -1.90 9.92 1.45
C TRP A 86 -1.50 8.97 2.58
N VAL A 87 -2.44 8.68 3.47
CA VAL A 87 -2.24 7.76 4.60
C VAL A 87 -3.23 6.61 4.50
N ALA A 88 -2.75 5.37 4.63
CA ALA A 88 -3.59 4.20 4.77
C ALA A 88 -4.19 4.16 6.18
N THR A 89 -5.51 4.00 6.26
CA THR A 89 -6.21 3.69 7.50
C THR A 89 -6.70 2.25 7.48
N PRO A 90 -6.56 1.51 8.58
CA PRO A 90 -7.17 0.18 8.72
C PRO A 90 -8.70 0.24 8.60
#